data_AF-A0A9Q6EVD8-F1
#
_entry.id   AF-A0A9Q6EVD8-F1
#
_cell.length_a   1.000
_cell.length_b   1.000
_cell.length_c   1.000
_cell.angle_alpha   90.00
_cell.angle_beta   90.00
_cell.angle_gamma   90.00
#
_symmetry.space_group_name_H-M   'P 1'
#
loop_
_entity.id
_entity.type
_entity.pdbx_description
1 polymer ?
#
loop_
_entity_poly.entity_id
_entity_poly.type
_entity_poly.pdbx_seq_one_letter_code
_entity_poly.pdbx_strand_id
1 'polypeptide(L)'
;APLVLTACAVALVLWGESKIIASTVAIIWGFAFALIPVGWSTWITRSLSDQAEKAGSIQVAVIQLANTCGAAVGGIALDHLGLLSPLVLSGILMLFTGLLVAAKVKVNSPA
;
A
#
# COMPACT_ATOMS: atom_id res chain seq x y z
N ALA A 1 0.44 -9.00 -0.14
CA ALA A 1 0.01 -7.80 0.60
C ALA A 1 -0.96 -6.91 -0.20
N PRO A 2 -0.65 -6.42 -1.43
CA PRO A 2 -1.52 -5.44 -2.11
C PRO A 2 -2.97 -5.89 -2.30
N LEU A 3 -3.20 -7.14 -2.72
CA LEU A 3 -4.55 -7.71 -2.87
C LEU A 3 -5.33 -7.79 -1.55
N VAL A 4 -4.65 -8.09 -0.44
CA VAL A 4 -5.27 -8.09 0.90
C VAL A 4 -5.71 -6.68 1.26
N LEU A 5 -4.87 -5.69 1.00
CA LEU A 5 -5.20 -4.30 1.28
C LEU A 5 -6.32 -3.77 0.36
N THR A 6 -6.39 -4.21 -0.90
CA THR A 6 -7.56 -3.98 -1.76
C THR A 6 -8.82 -4.58 -1.16
N ALA A 7 -8.78 -5.83 -0.68
CA ALA A 7 -9.93 -6.46 -0.04
C ALA A 7 -10.34 -5.71 1.23
N CYS A 8 -9.38 -5.24 2.04
CA CYS A 8 -9.66 -4.39 3.19
C CYS A 8 -10.37 -3.09 2.80
N ALA A 9 -9.89 -2.40 1.76
CA ALA A 9 -10.53 -1.19 1.26
C ALA A 9 -11.97 -1.45 0.80
N VAL A 10 -12.21 -2.52 0.03
CA VAL A 10 -13.57 -2.92 -0.38
C VAL A 10 -14.46 -3.24 0.82
N ALA A 11 -13.95 -3.97 1.81
CA ALA A 11 -14.72 -4.31 3.01
C ALA A 11 -15.13 -3.07 3.81
N LEU A 12 -14.22 -2.10 3.94
CA LEU A 12 -14.51 -0.83 4.62
C LEU A 12 -15.49 0.05 3.83
N VAL A 13 -15.45 0.03 2.49
CA VAL A 13 -16.43 0.77 1.66
C VAL A 13 -17.84 0.20 1.86
N LEU A 14 -17.97 -1.13 1.92
CA LEU A 14 -19.27 -1.80 1.96
C LEU A 14 -19.84 -1.95 3.38
N TRP A 15 -18.99 -2.13 4.39
CA TRP A 15 -19.39 -2.47 5.76
C TRP A 15 -18.69 -1.65 6.84
N GLY A 16 -18.07 -0.53 6.47
CA GLY A 16 -17.31 0.32 7.39
C GLY A 16 -18.12 0.94 8.53
N GLU A 17 -19.46 0.98 8.43
CA GLU A 17 -20.33 1.45 9.51
C GLU A 17 -20.30 0.55 10.76
N SER A 18 -19.98 -0.74 10.59
CA SER A 18 -19.86 -1.67 11.71
C SER A 18 -18.50 -1.51 12.39
N LYS A 19 -18.51 -1.03 13.63
CA LYS A 19 -17.29 -0.86 14.45
C LYS A 19 -16.46 -2.15 14.57
N ILE A 20 -17.13 -3.30 14.62
CA ILE A 20 -16.46 -4.61 14.73
C ILE A 20 -15.73 -4.93 13.41
N ILE A 21 -16.40 -4.71 12.27
CA ILE A 21 -15.79 -4.94 10.95
C ILE A 21 -14.65 -3.95 10.72
N ALA A 22 -14.87 -2.66 10.98
CA ALA A 22 -13.86 -1.63 10.78
C ALA A 22 -12.59 -1.89 11.62
N SER A 23 -12.73 -2.25 12.90
CA SER A 23 -11.59 -2.56 13.77
C SER A 23 -10.86 -3.83 13.34
N THR A 24 -11.58 -4.88 12.98
CA THR A 24 -10.99 -6.13 12.47
C THR A 24 -10.21 -5.89 11.18
N VAL A 25 -10.79 -5.14 10.23
CA VAL A 25 -10.15 -4.81 8.96
C VAL A 25 -8.94 -3.91 9.16
N ALA A 26 -8.99 -2.95 10.09
CA ALA A 26 -7.84 -2.11 10.43
C ALA A 26 -6.66 -2.93 10.98
N ILE A 27 -6.93 -3.94 11.82
CA ILE A 27 -5.90 -4.88 12.31
C ILE A 27 -5.27 -5.63 11.12
N ILE A 28 -6.08 -6.22 10.26
CA ILE A 28 -5.59 -6.96 9.07
C ILE A 28 -4.79 -6.05 8.16
N TRP A 29 -5.25 -4.81 7.96
CA TRP A 29 -4.53 -3.80 7.18
C TRP A 29 -3.16 -3.54 7.76
N GLY A 30 -3.07 -3.27 9.07
CA GLY A 30 -1.80 -3.03 9.75
C GLY A 30 -0.82 -4.19 9.62
N PHE A 31 -1.29 -5.42 9.84
CA PHE A 31 -0.46 -6.63 9.67
C PHE A 31 0.01 -6.82 8.22
N ALA A 32 -0.88 -6.67 7.24
CA ALA A 32 -0.52 -6.84 5.83
C ALA A 32 0.44 -5.75 5.35
N PHE A 33 0.27 -4.52 5.82
CA PHE A 33 1.13 -3.40 5.46
C PHE A 33 2.51 -3.52 6.10
N ALA A 34 2.64 -4.03 7.33
CA ALA A 34 3.91 -4.17 8.04
C ALA A 34 4.97 -5.01 7.30
N LEU A 35 4.54 -5.93 6.44
CA LEU A 35 5.43 -6.74 5.61
C LEU A 35 6.14 -5.92 4.51
N ILE A 36 5.50 -4.86 4.03
CA ILE A 36 6.02 -4.01 2.94
C ILE A 36 7.29 -3.27 3.40
N PRO A 37 7.28 -2.54 4.53
CA PRO A 37 8.43 -1.76 4.92
C PRO A 37 9.62 -2.59 5.43
N VAL A 38 9.39 -3.84 5.80
CA VAL A 38 10.48 -4.76 6.13
C VAL A 38 11.06 -5.32 4.84
N GLY A 39 10.22 -5.85 3.94
CA GLY A 39 10.65 -6.51 2.71
C GLY A 39 11.51 -5.62 1.81
N TRP A 40 11.12 -4.36 1.59
CA TRP A 40 11.88 -3.44 0.74
C TRP A 40 13.25 -3.04 1.34
N SER A 41 13.37 -2.98 2.67
CA SER A 41 14.54 -2.50 3.40
C SER A 41 15.56 -3.61 3.42
N THR A 42 15.10 -4.83 3.68
CA THR A 42 15.90 -6.05 3.51
C THR A 42 16.34 -6.25 2.06
N TRP A 43 15.49 -5.95 1.07
CA TRP A 43 15.88 -6.06 -0.34
C TRP A 43 16.96 -5.03 -0.70
N ILE A 44 16.82 -3.75 -0.32
CA ILE A 44 17.82 -2.71 -0.60
C ILE A 44 19.17 -3.06 0.00
N THR A 45 19.20 -3.47 1.27
CA THR A 45 20.46 -3.81 1.95
C THR A 45 21.15 -5.03 1.33
N ARG A 46 20.39 -5.95 0.71
CA ARG A 46 20.95 -7.14 0.05
C ARG A 46 21.30 -6.93 -1.43
N SER A 47 20.51 -6.14 -2.17
CA SER A 47 20.68 -5.97 -3.62
C SER A 47 21.52 -4.75 -4.01
N LEU A 48 21.63 -3.77 -3.13
CA LEU A 48 22.39 -2.54 -3.35
C LEU A 48 23.32 -2.27 -2.16
N SER A 49 23.94 -3.30 -1.57
CA SER A 49 24.75 -3.20 -0.34
C SER A 49 25.80 -2.10 -0.40
N ASP A 50 26.53 -1.99 -1.51
CA ASP A 50 27.61 -1.00 -1.69
C ASP A 50 27.08 0.44 -1.81
N GLN A 51 25.78 0.60 -2.10
CA GLN A 51 25.11 1.89 -2.28
C GLN A 51 23.86 2.02 -1.40
N ALA A 52 23.78 1.25 -0.31
CA ALA A 52 22.56 1.12 0.48
C ALA A 52 22.12 2.46 1.08
N GLU A 53 23.06 3.31 1.47
CA GLU A 53 22.79 4.65 1.99
C GLU A 53 22.14 5.57 0.93
N LYS A 54 22.64 5.54 -0.32
CA LYS A 54 22.07 6.32 -1.43
C LYS A 54 20.72 5.75 -1.89
N ALA A 55 20.59 4.43 -1.94
CA ALA A 55 19.34 3.77 -2.30
C ALA A 55 18.25 4.03 -1.24
N GLY A 56 18.61 4.00 0.04
CA GLY A 56 17.71 4.31 1.15
C GLY A 56 17.22 5.76 1.15
N SER A 57 18.10 6.73 0.86
CA SER A 57 17.68 8.14 0.79
C SER A 57 16.71 8.41 -0.36
N ILE A 58 16.95 7.82 -1.54
CA ILE A 58 16.01 7.88 -2.67
C ILE A 58 14.67 7.23 -2.31
N GLN A 59 14.69 6.07 -1.65
CA GLN A 59 13.48 5.38 -1.22
C GLN A 59 12.62 6.26 -0.30
N VAL A 60 13.22 6.88 0.71
CA VAL A 60 12.49 7.80 1.62
C VAL A 60 11.92 8.98 0.85
N ALA A 61 12.69 9.60 -0.06
CA ALA A 61 12.21 10.71 -0.87
C ALA A 61 10.99 10.33 -1.73
N VAL A 62 11.01 9.13 -2.36
CA VAL A 62 9.88 8.62 -3.15
C VAL A 62 8.65 8.35 -2.28
N ILE A 63 8.83 7.77 -1.08
CA ILE A 63 7.72 7.55 -0.14
C ILE A 63 7.09 8.87 0.27
N GLN A 64 7.91 9.88 0.58
CA GLN A 64 7.40 11.19 0.99
C GLN A 64 6.67 11.90 -0.13
N LEU A 65 7.21 11.84 -1.36
CA LEU A 65 6.51 12.35 -2.54
C LEU A 65 5.16 11.64 -2.71
N ALA A 66 5.14 10.30 -2.62
CA ALA A 66 3.91 9.52 -2.73
C ALA A 66 2.89 9.87 -1.63
N ASN A 67 3.33 10.07 -0.38
CA ASN A 67 2.47 10.48 0.72
C ASN A 67 1.88 11.87 0.50
N THR A 68 2.70 12.84 0.06
CA THR A 68 2.23 14.19 -0.25
C THR A 68 1.24 14.18 -1.41
N CYS A 69 1.54 13.47 -2.50
CA CYS A 69 0.61 13.32 -3.62
C CYS A 69 -0.68 12.62 -3.18
N GLY A 70 -0.58 11.55 -2.38
CA GLY A 70 -1.74 10.83 -1.85
C GLY A 70 -2.61 11.70 -0.96
N ALA A 71 -2.02 12.52 -0.09
CA ALA A 71 -2.74 13.47 0.75
C ALA A 71 -3.42 14.56 -0.08
N ALA A 72 -2.73 15.12 -1.08
CA ALA A 72 -3.32 16.14 -1.96
C ALA A 72 -4.48 15.59 -2.79
N VAL A 73 -4.28 14.48 -3.51
CA VAL A 73 -5.31 13.88 -4.36
C VAL A 73 -6.46 13.32 -3.50
N GLY A 74 -6.14 12.67 -2.39
CA GLY A 74 -7.13 12.14 -1.44
C GLY A 74 -7.95 13.23 -0.78
N GLY A 75 -7.33 14.37 -0.42
CA GLY A 75 -8.03 15.54 0.12
C GLY A 75 -8.99 16.16 -0.90
N ILE A 76 -8.53 16.40 -2.12
CA ILE A 76 -9.38 16.90 -3.22
C ILE A 76 -10.55 15.94 -3.47
N ALA A 77 -10.29 14.63 -3.52
CA ALA A 77 -11.33 13.63 -3.69
C ALA A 77 -12.32 13.63 -2.52
N LEU A 78 -11.86 13.77 -1.27
CA LEU A 78 -12.71 13.85 -0.10
C LEU A 78 -13.65 15.07 -0.19
N ASP A 79 -13.10 16.22 -0.54
CA ASP A 79 -13.84 17.49 -0.60
C ASP A 79 -14.93 17.48 -1.69
N HIS A 80 -14.69 16.80 -2.82
CA HIS A 80 -15.62 16.81 -3.96
C HIS A 80 -16.49 15.54 -4.09
N LEU A 81 -16.03 14.39 -3.61
CA LEU A 81 -16.67 13.09 -3.81
C LEU A 81 -17.11 12.42 -2.49
N GLY A 82 -16.79 13.02 -1.34
CA GLY A 82 -17.23 12.58 -0.02
C GLY A 82 -16.31 11.56 0.66
N LEU A 83 -16.74 11.09 1.84
CA LEU A 83 -15.90 10.38 2.81
C LEU A 83 -15.28 9.07 2.30
N LEU A 84 -15.98 8.35 1.42
CA LEU A 84 -15.51 7.05 0.93
C LEU A 84 -14.51 7.16 -0.22
N SER A 85 -14.37 8.34 -0.85
CA SER A 85 -13.56 8.50 -2.06
C SER A 85 -12.06 8.22 -1.87
N PRO A 86 -11.39 8.58 -0.75
CA PRO A 86 -9.98 8.27 -0.58
C PRO A 86 -9.75 6.76 -0.40
N LEU A 87 -10.71 6.08 0.23
CA LEU A 87 -10.68 4.65 0.44
C LEU A 87 -10.86 3.88 -0.87
N VAL A 88 -11.81 4.29 -1.72
CA VAL A 88 -11.99 3.73 -3.06
C VAL A 88 -10.75 3.93 -3.93
N LEU A 89 -10.18 5.15 -3.92
CA LEU A 89 -8.96 5.46 -4.67
C LEU A 89 -7.78 4.59 -4.22
N SER A 90 -7.61 4.44 -2.91
CA SER A 90 -6.59 3.56 -2.32
C SER A 90 -6.78 2.10 -2.77
N GLY A 91 -8.02 1.58 -2.71
CA GLY A 91 -8.35 0.23 -3.16
C GLY A 91 -8.00 -0.02 -4.64
N ILE A 92 -8.30 0.95 -5.51
CA ILE A 92 -7.95 0.92 -6.94
C ILE A 92 -6.43 0.90 -7.12
N LEU A 93 -5.69 1.80 -6.47
CA LEU A 93 -4.22 1.86 -6.56
C LEU A 93 -3.57 0.57 -6.05
N MET A 94 -4.10 -0.02 -4.97
CA MET A 94 -3.62 -1.29 -4.44
C MET A 94 -3.89 -2.45 -5.38
N LEU A 95 -5.04 -2.44 -6.08
CA LEU A 95 -5.36 -3.45 -7.08
C LEU A 95 -4.39 -3.35 -8.26
N PHE A 96 -4.18 -2.14 -8.78
CA PHE A 96 -3.19 -1.89 -9.83
C PHE A 96 -1.79 -2.33 -9.39
N THR A 97 -1.38 -2.04 -8.16
CA THR A 97 -0.09 -2.50 -7.61
C THR A 97 -0.01 -4.03 -7.59
N GLY A 98 -1.07 -4.70 -7.12
CA GLY A 98 -1.14 -6.17 -7.12
C GLY A 98 -1.00 -6.77 -8.52
N LEU A 99 -1.70 -6.20 -9.50
CA LEU A 99 -1.63 -6.63 -10.90
C LEU A 99 -0.24 -6.39 -11.51
N LEU A 100 0.36 -5.23 -11.25
CA LEU A 100 1.71 -4.91 -11.73
C LEU A 100 2.75 -5.86 -11.16
N VAL A 101 2.69 -6.14 -9.86
CA VAL A 101 3.59 -7.10 -9.20
C VAL A 101 3.40 -8.50 -9.78
N ALA A 102 2.16 -8.96 -9.92
CA ALA A 102 1.87 -10.28 -10.51
C ALA A 102 2.38 -10.40 -11.96
N ALA A 103 2.28 -9.33 -12.76
CA ALA A 103 2.72 -9.34 -14.14
C ALA A 103 4.25 -9.23 -14.31
N LYS A 104 4.94 -8.54 -13.39
CA LYS A 104 6.37 -8.21 -13.53
C LYS A 104 7.30 -9.08 -12.68
N VAL A 105 6.81 -9.64 -11.57
CA VAL A 105 7.63 -10.46 -10.68
C VAL A 105 7.51 -11.93 -11.10
N LYS A 106 8.57 -12.48 -11.68
CA LYS A 106 8.73 -13.92 -11.84
C LYS A 106 9.01 -14.55 -10.48
N VAL A 107 8.05 -15.30 -9.96
CA VAL A 107 8.27 -16.18 -8.82
C VAL A 107 8.93 -17.44 -9.37
N ASN A 108 10.24 -17.62 -9.17
CA ASN A 108 10.86 -18.92 -9.41
C ASN A 108 10.30 -19.88 -8.37
N SER A 109 9.63 -20.95 -8.82
CA SER A 109 9.21 -22.03 -7.93
C SER A 109 10.44 -22.62 -7.23
N PRO A 110 10.39 -22.82 -5.90
CA PRO A 110 11.42 -23.62 -5.23
C PRO A 110 11.34 -25.03 -5.81
N ALA A 111 12.47 -25.50 -6.35
CA ALA A 111 12.67 -26.88 -6.78
C ALA A 111 12.80 -27.81 -5.55
#